data_AF-A0A231R8R8-F1
#
_entry.id   AF-A0A231R8R8-F1
#
_cell.length_a   1.000
_cell.length_b   1.000
_cell.length_c   1.000
_cell.angle_alpha   90.00
_cell.angle_beta   90.00
_cell.angle_gamma   90.00
#
_symmetry.space_group_name_H-M   'P 1'
#
loop_
_entity.id
_entity.type
_entity.pdbx_description
1 polymer ?
#
loop_
_entity_poly.entity_id
_entity_poly.type
_entity_poly.pdbx_seq_one_letter_code
_entity_poly.pdbx_strand_id
1 'polypeptide(L)'
;MNTNVRLTTMIGGAFLILSSMRLTSGIQLDHKYVFSLSIAGFLFIIFDFLSFEAKDSYKTIKKQKMFDRLAYFSLYAAVLSIIVLPHFSFLDGINKMQEINDFIVLFGLGLVIIMISNKDLREQLEFYKSQLKTLEELHGSALLRKNEEQERLDKDNDSSIENPKEQRE
;
A
#
# COMPACT_ATOMS: atom_id res chain seq x y z
N MET A 1 -13.48 -2.30 5.46
CA MET A 1 -12.67 -3.06 4.46
C MET A 1 -12.79 -2.33 3.12
N ASN A 2 -11.68 -1.78 2.62
CA ASN A 2 -11.67 -0.92 1.43
C ASN A 2 -12.23 -1.66 0.20
N THR A 3 -13.13 -1.03 -0.55
CA THR A 3 -13.76 -1.61 -1.77
C THR A 3 -12.73 -2.12 -2.78
N ASN A 4 -11.61 -1.42 -2.91
CA ASN A 4 -10.49 -1.82 -3.77
C ASN A 4 -9.89 -3.17 -3.37
N VAL A 5 -9.77 -3.45 -2.06
CA VAL A 5 -9.22 -4.72 -1.58
C VAL A 5 -10.14 -5.88 -1.96
N ARG A 6 -11.46 -5.73 -1.77
CA ARG A 6 -12.43 -6.77 -2.17
C ARG A 6 -12.40 -7.04 -3.67
N LEU A 7 -12.31 -5.98 -4.49
CA LEU A 7 -12.31 -6.11 -5.95
C LEU A 7 -11.05 -6.83 -6.44
N THR A 8 -9.87 -6.47 -5.91
CA THR A 8 -8.61 -7.16 -6.20
C THR A 8 -8.64 -8.63 -5.75
N THR A 9 -9.18 -8.93 -4.57
CA THR A 9 -9.32 -10.31 -4.09
C THR A 9 -10.25 -11.14 -4.99
N MET A 10 -11.37 -10.57 -5.45
CA MET A 10 -12.30 -11.25 -6.36
C MET A 10 -11.66 -11.53 -7.72
N ILE A 11 -10.96 -10.54 -8.30
CA ILE A 11 -10.25 -10.70 -9.57
C ILE A 11 -9.15 -11.76 -9.44
N GLY A 12 -8.36 -11.72 -8.36
CA GLY A 12 -7.35 -12.74 -8.08
C GLY A 12 -7.94 -14.14 -7.94
N GLY A 13 -9.05 -14.27 -7.23
CA GLY A 13 -9.79 -15.53 -7.10
C GLY A 13 -10.28 -16.07 -8.44
N ALA A 14 -10.82 -15.19 -9.30
CA ALA A 14 -11.24 -15.57 -10.66
C ALA A 14 -10.05 -16.10 -11.50
N PHE A 15 -8.88 -15.47 -11.40
CA PHE A 15 -7.68 -15.95 -12.08
C PHE A 15 -7.18 -17.30 -11.56
N LEU A 16 -7.27 -17.56 -10.26
CA LEU A 16 -6.94 -18.87 -9.69
C LEU A 16 -7.85 -19.96 -10.25
N ILE A 17 -9.17 -19.73 -10.27
CA ILE A 17 -10.15 -20.67 -10.84
C ILE A 17 -9.87 -20.90 -12.32
N LEU A 18 -9.64 -19.83 -13.09
CA LEU A 18 -9.34 -19.91 -14.52
C LEU A 18 -8.04 -20.71 -14.79
N SER A 19 -7.01 -20.49 -13.98
CA SER A 19 -5.73 -21.22 -14.05
C SER A 19 -5.93 -22.71 -13.75
N SER A 20 -6.71 -23.04 -12.71
CA SER A 20 -7.06 -24.43 -12.38
C SER A 20 -7.84 -25.12 -13.49
N MET A 21 -8.81 -24.45 -14.12
CA MET A 21 -9.58 -25.01 -15.24
C MET A 21 -8.71 -25.29 -16.47
N ARG A 22 -7.72 -24.45 -16.73
CA ARG A 22 -6.74 -24.64 -17.83
C ARG A 22 -5.89 -25.89 -17.62
N LEU A 23 -5.46 -26.16 -16.38
CA LEU A 23 -4.68 -27.35 -16.01
C LEU A 23 -5.44 -28.66 -16.28
N THR A 24 -6.76 -28.66 -16.08
CA THR A 24 -7.63 -29.82 -16.33
C THR A 24 -8.04 -30.00 -17.80
N SER A 25 -7.44 -29.24 -18.73
CA SER A 25 -7.79 -29.24 -20.17
C SER A 25 -9.26 -28.90 -20.47
N GLY A 26 -10.00 -28.34 -19.51
CA GLY A 26 -11.42 -28.00 -19.69
C GLY A 26 -11.63 -26.82 -20.64
N ILE A 27 -10.59 -26.01 -20.88
CA ILE A 27 -10.64 -24.84 -21.77
C ILE A 27 -9.32 -24.77 -22.55
N GLN A 28 -9.38 -24.87 -23.88
CA GLN A 28 -8.25 -24.60 -24.76
C GLN A 28 -8.19 -23.10 -25.05
N LEU A 29 -7.48 -22.36 -24.19
CA LEU A 29 -7.19 -20.94 -24.42
C LEU A 29 -6.02 -20.82 -25.40
N ASP A 30 -6.29 -20.15 -26.52
CA ASP A 30 -5.24 -19.80 -27.48
C ASP A 30 -4.21 -18.86 -26.83
N HIS A 31 -2.96 -18.96 -27.28
CA HIS A 31 -1.80 -18.24 -26.74
C HIS A 31 -2.01 -16.71 -26.77
N LYS A 32 -2.79 -16.21 -27.73
CA LYS A 32 -3.16 -14.80 -27.85
C LYS A 32 -3.91 -14.27 -26.64
N TYR A 33 -4.85 -15.05 -26.10
CA TYR A 33 -5.63 -14.64 -24.93
C TYR A 33 -4.76 -14.59 -23.69
N VAL A 34 -3.91 -15.60 -23.52
CA VAL A 34 -2.95 -15.66 -22.40
C VAL A 34 -2.00 -14.47 -22.45
N PHE A 35 -1.46 -14.16 -23.62
CA PHE A 35 -0.58 -13.00 -23.79
C PHE A 35 -1.27 -11.67 -23.50
N SER A 36 -2.49 -11.50 -24.02
CA SER A 36 -3.31 -10.30 -23.79
C SER A 36 -3.60 -10.10 -22.31
N LEU A 37 -3.85 -11.20 -21.60
CA LEU A 37 -4.04 -11.23 -20.15
C LEU A 37 -2.77 -10.84 -19.40
N SER A 38 -1.61 -11.35 -19.81
CA SER A 38 -0.32 -11.03 -19.18
C SER A 38 0.03 -9.56 -19.34
N ILE A 39 -0.19 -8.97 -20.52
CA ILE A 39 -0.01 -7.52 -20.73
C ILE A 39 -0.98 -6.72 -19.85
N ALA A 40 -2.24 -7.12 -19.79
CA ALA A 40 -3.22 -6.45 -18.94
C ALA A 40 -2.81 -6.51 -17.46
N GLY A 41 -2.38 -7.68 -16.98
CA GLY A 41 -1.84 -7.87 -15.64
C GLY A 41 -0.62 -6.98 -15.38
N PHE A 42 0.31 -6.92 -16.33
CA PHE A 42 1.47 -6.04 -16.24
C PHE A 42 1.09 -4.54 -16.16
N LEU A 43 0.11 -4.11 -16.96
CA LEU A 43 -0.41 -2.73 -16.91
C LEU A 43 -1.15 -2.42 -15.60
N PHE A 44 -1.81 -3.41 -14.98
CA PHE A 44 -2.37 -3.28 -13.63
C PHE A 44 -1.29 -3.11 -12.57
N ILE A 45 -0.17 -3.83 -12.69
CA ILE A 45 0.99 -3.67 -11.79
C ILE A 45 1.58 -2.27 -11.94
N ILE A 46 1.74 -1.77 -13.17
CA ILE A 46 2.18 -0.39 -13.42
C ILE A 46 1.20 0.62 -12.83
N PHE A 47 -0.11 0.40 -12.96
CA PHE A 47 -1.13 1.26 -12.34
C PHE A 47 -0.97 1.32 -10.82
N ASP A 48 -0.84 0.18 -10.16
CA ASP A 48 -0.65 0.13 -8.69
C ASP A 48 0.68 0.80 -8.29
N PHE A 49 1.75 0.58 -9.06
CA PHE A 49 3.04 1.20 -8.83
C PHE A 49 2.98 2.73 -8.93
N LEU A 50 2.41 3.25 -10.02
CA LEU A 50 2.25 4.69 -10.22
C LEU A 50 1.33 5.31 -9.17
N SER A 51 0.25 4.62 -8.81
CA SER A 51 -0.69 5.09 -7.79
C SER A 51 -0.07 5.12 -6.39
N PHE A 52 0.82 4.19 -6.10
CA PHE A 52 1.57 4.15 -4.85
C PHE A 52 2.62 5.26 -4.79
N GLU A 53 3.42 5.42 -5.84
CA GLU A 53 4.47 6.44 -5.92
C GLU A 53 3.88 7.88 -5.91
N ALA A 54 2.72 8.07 -6.56
CA ALA A 54 2.00 9.35 -6.58
C ALA A 54 1.60 9.84 -5.18
N LYS A 55 1.32 8.91 -4.25
CA LYS A 55 0.94 9.22 -2.88
C LYS A 55 2.13 9.58 -1.99
N ASP A 56 3.31 9.04 -2.29
CA ASP A 56 4.46 9.10 -1.39
C ASP A 56 5.49 10.17 -1.78
N SER A 57 5.74 10.36 -3.08
CA SER A 57 6.97 11.02 -3.53
C SER A 57 6.83 12.53 -3.77
N TYR A 58 5.62 13.09 -3.90
CA TYR A 58 5.46 14.45 -4.45
C TYR A 58 4.66 15.42 -3.58
N LYS A 59 5.38 16.36 -2.94
CA LYS A 59 4.82 17.60 -2.34
C LYS A 59 4.19 18.55 -3.38
N THR A 60 4.44 18.36 -4.68
CA THR A 60 3.98 19.27 -5.73
C THR A 60 2.73 18.74 -6.43
N ILE A 61 1.59 19.41 -6.21
CA ILE A 61 0.26 19.08 -6.75
C ILE A 61 0.27 18.81 -8.27
N LYS A 62 1.09 19.52 -9.05
CA LYS A 62 1.20 19.33 -10.51
C LYS A 62 1.76 17.96 -10.91
N LYS A 63 2.76 17.44 -10.18
CA LYS A 63 3.37 16.14 -10.49
C LYS A 63 2.42 15.01 -10.09
N GLN A 64 1.77 15.12 -8.93
CA GLN A 64 0.74 14.17 -8.49
C GLN A 64 -0.36 13.98 -9.55
N LYS A 65 -0.92 15.08 -10.08
CA LYS A 65 -1.95 15.03 -11.16
C LYS A 65 -1.46 14.40 -12.47
N MET A 66 -0.15 14.41 -12.73
CA MET A 66 0.43 13.78 -13.92
C MET A 66 0.53 12.26 -13.73
N PHE A 67 1.02 11.82 -12.57
CA PHE A 67 1.08 10.41 -12.21
C PHE A 67 -0.31 9.78 -12.11
N ASP A 68 -1.28 10.47 -11.51
CA ASP A 68 -2.67 10.01 -11.47
C ASP A 68 -3.23 9.81 -12.89
N ARG A 69 -3.00 10.77 -13.80
CA ARG A 69 -3.42 10.64 -15.20
C ARG A 69 -2.75 9.47 -15.89
N LEU A 70 -1.46 9.27 -15.67
CA LEU A 70 -0.72 8.16 -16.27
C LEU A 70 -1.20 6.80 -15.72
N ALA A 71 -1.52 6.75 -14.43
CA ALA A 71 -2.12 5.59 -13.81
C ALA A 71 -3.48 5.26 -14.46
N TYR A 72 -4.41 6.21 -14.54
CA TYR A 72 -5.69 5.99 -15.21
C TYR A 72 -5.54 5.61 -16.69
N PHE A 73 -4.56 6.18 -17.39
CA PHE A 73 -4.24 5.77 -18.75
C PHE A 73 -3.79 4.31 -18.83
N SER A 74 -2.90 3.86 -17.93
CA SER A 74 -2.48 2.46 -17.83
C SER A 74 -3.66 1.53 -17.55
N LEU A 75 -4.59 1.96 -16.70
CA LEU A 75 -5.81 1.19 -16.40
C LEU A 75 -6.69 1.03 -17.65
N TYR A 76 -6.91 2.11 -18.40
CA TYR A 76 -7.67 2.07 -19.64
C TYR A 76 -6.97 1.21 -20.69
N ALA A 77 -5.66 1.32 -20.81
CA ALA A 77 -4.84 0.48 -21.67
C ALA A 77 -4.92 -1.01 -21.28
N ALA A 78 -4.98 -1.34 -19.98
CA ALA A 78 -5.15 -2.72 -19.51
C ALA A 78 -6.47 -3.32 -19.99
N VAL A 79 -7.58 -2.58 -19.85
CA VAL A 79 -8.90 -3.03 -20.32
C VAL A 79 -8.92 -3.17 -21.84
N LEU A 80 -8.35 -2.20 -22.57
CA LEU A 80 -8.24 -2.29 -24.02
C LEU A 80 -7.37 -3.47 -24.46
N SER A 81 -6.32 -3.80 -23.73
CA SER A 81 -5.47 -4.95 -24.02
C SER A 81 -6.24 -6.26 -23.94
N ILE A 82 -7.15 -6.41 -22.98
CA ILE A 82 -7.96 -7.63 -22.85
C ILE A 82 -8.90 -7.79 -24.05
N ILE A 83 -9.49 -6.68 -24.52
CA ILE A 83 -10.53 -6.71 -25.56
C ILE A 83 -9.92 -6.73 -26.96
N VAL A 84 -9.00 -5.80 -27.25
CA VAL A 84 -8.53 -5.52 -28.61
C VAL A 84 -7.35 -6.40 -28.98
N LEU A 85 -6.44 -6.66 -28.02
CA LEU A 85 -5.20 -7.36 -28.30
C LEU A 85 -5.37 -8.78 -28.88
N PRO A 86 -6.30 -9.64 -28.40
CA PRO A 86 -6.43 -11.00 -28.94
C PRO A 86 -6.95 -11.05 -30.38
N HIS A 87 -7.53 -9.95 -30.89
CA HIS A 87 -8.04 -9.87 -32.27
C HIS A 87 -6.97 -9.48 -33.29
N PHE A 88 -5.76 -9.12 -32.88
CA PHE A 88 -4.70 -8.78 -33.82
C PHE A 88 -4.08 -10.01 -34.46
N SER A 89 -4.15 -10.07 -35.79
CA SER A 89 -3.65 -11.18 -36.62
C SER A 89 -2.12 -11.29 -36.62
N PHE A 90 -1.38 -10.25 -36.22
CA PHE A 90 0.09 -10.30 -36.18
C PHE A 90 0.61 -11.22 -35.09
N LEU A 91 -0.20 -11.53 -34.06
CA LEU A 91 0.18 -12.40 -32.95
C LEU A 91 0.33 -13.87 -33.38
N ASP A 92 -0.32 -14.27 -34.48
CA ASP A 92 -0.23 -15.63 -35.04
C ASP A 92 1.17 -15.97 -35.59
N GLY A 93 1.89 -14.97 -36.09
CA GLY A 93 3.17 -15.17 -36.78
C GLY A 93 4.39 -15.18 -35.87
N ILE A 94 4.22 -14.94 -34.56
CA ILE A 94 5.34 -14.75 -33.64
C ILE A 94 5.71 -16.10 -33.00
N ASN A 95 6.71 -16.78 -33.55
CA ASN A 95 7.21 -18.05 -33.00
C ASN A 95 7.76 -17.93 -31.57
N LYS A 96 8.03 -16.70 -31.09
CA LYS A 96 8.54 -16.42 -29.74
C LYS A 96 7.50 -15.87 -28.76
N MET A 97 6.21 -16.02 -29.09
CA MET A 97 5.12 -15.46 -28.30
C MET A 97 5.16 -15.91 -26.83
N GLN A 98 5.48 -17.19 -26.63
CA GLN A 98 5.58 -17.80 -25.31
C GLN A 98 6.76 -17.24 -24.50
N GLU A 99 7.95 -17.07 -25.11
CA GLU A 99 9.12 -16.49 -24.43
C GLU A 99 8.84 -15.06 -23.95
N ILE A 100 8.20 -14.24 -24.80
CA ILE A 100 7.84 -12.86 -24.44
C ILE A 100 6.78 -12.85 -23.32
N ASN A 101 5.79 -13.73 -23.42
CA ASN A 101 4.79 -13.89 -22.38
C ASN A 101 5.42 -14.25 -21.02
N ASP A 102 6.31 -15.25 -21.01
CA ASP A 102 6.98 -15.71 -19.80
C ASP A 102 7.86 -14.60 -19.20
N PHE A 103 8.54 -13.83 -20.04
CA PHE A 103 9.28 -12.64 -19.63
C PHE A 103 8.37 -11.60 -18.94
N ILE A 104 7.23 -11.25 -19.55
CA ILE A 104 6.28 -10.26 -19.00
C ILE A 104 5.75 -10.74 -17.64
N VAL A 105 5.39 -12.03 -17.53
CA VAL A 105 4.88 -12.60 -16.29
C VAL A 105 5.94 -12.60 -15.20
N LEU A 106 7.16 -13.06 -15.49
CA LEU A 106 8.26 -13.09 -14.52
C LEU A 106 8.68 -11.68 -14.09
N PHE A 107 8.79 -10.76 -15.04
CA PHE A 107 9.13 -9.37 -14.77
C PHE A 107 8.04 -8.66 -13.94
N GLY A 108 6.77 -8.87 -14.30
CA GLY A 108 5.62 -8.39 -13.54
C GLY A 108 5.60 -8.94 -12.11
N LEU A 109 5.83 -10.24 -11.94
CA LEU A 109 5.92 -10.87 -10.63
C LEU A 109 7.07 -10.27 -9.79
N GLY A 110 8.24 -10.05 -10.38
CA GLY A 110 9.37 -9.37 -9.73
C GLY A 110 9.01 -7.97 -9.23
N LEU A 111 8.33 -7.17 -10.06
CA LEU A 111 7.82 -5.85 -9.66
C LEU A 111 6.82 -5.93 -8.50
N VAL A 112 5.89 -6.89 -8.53
CA VAL A 112 4.91 -7.09 -7.45
C VAL A 112 5.61 -7.41 -6.13
N ILE A 113 6.62 -8.29 -6.14
CA ILE A 113 7.38 -8.64 -4.92
C ILE A 113 8.09 -7.41 -4.34
N ILE A 114 8.76 -6.62 -5.19
CA ILE A 114 9.42 -5.37 -4.77
C ILE A 114 8.40 -4.39 -4.19
N MET A 115 7.24 -4.24 -4.83
CA MET A 115 6.17 -3.38 -4.33
C MET A 115 5.62 -3.83 -2.98
N ILE A 116 5.37 -5.12 -2.79
CA ILE A 116 4.89 -5.67 -1.52
C ILE A 116 5.90 -5.40 -0.41
N SER A 117 7.18 -5.66 -0.67
CA SER A 117 8.27 -5.39 0.29
C SER A 117 8.30 -3.91 0.71
N ASN A 118 8.24 -3.00 -0.27
CA ASN A 118 8.23 -1.56 0.02
C ASN A 118 6.97 -1.09 0.75
N LYS A 119 5.80 -1.66 0.44
CA LYS A 119 4.53 -1.35 1.12
C LYS A 119 4.58 -1.80 2.59
N ASP A 120 5.06 -3.00 2.86
CA ASP A 120 5.17 -3.57 4.21
C ASP A 120 6.18 -2.80 5.08
N LEU A 121 7.37 -2.49 4.54
CA LEU A 121 8.37 -1.66 5.22
C LEU A 121 7.82 -0.29 5.64
N ARG A 122 6.96 0.32 4.82
CA ARG A 122 6.37 1.63 5.10
C ARG A 122 5.25 1.58 6.13
N GLU A 123 4.38 0.58 6.06
CA GLU A 123 3.32 0.39 7.05
C GLU A 123 3.91 0.16 8.45
N GLN A 124 4.99 -0.61 8.53
CA GLN A 124 5.74 -0.80 9.79
C GLN A 124 6.36 0.51 10.29
N LEU A 125 6.90 1.34 9.40
CA LEU A 125 7.53 2.61 9.77
C LEU A 125 6.51 3.64 10.26
N GLU A 126 5.32 3.72 9.63
CA GLU A 126 4.20 4.55 10.11
C GLU A 126 3.66 4.07 11.45
N PHE A 127 3.56 2.76 11.65
CA PHE A 127 3.16 2.18 12.93
C PHE A 127 4.15 2.54 14.04
N TYR A 128 5.47 2.44 13.78
CA TYR A 128 6.51 2.78 14.75
C TYR A 128 6.52 4.27 15.09
N LYS A 129 6.33 5.14 14.09
CA LYS A 129 6.22 6.59 14.29
C LYS A 129 5.00 6.97 15.13
N SER A 130 3.88 6.26 14.92
CA SER A 130 2.66 6.46 15.70
C SER A 130 2.86 6.06 17.17
N GLN A 131 3.52 4.92 17.43
CA GLN A 131 3.88 4.47 18.77
C GLN A 131 4.81 5.45 19.50
N LEU A 132 5.83 5.96 18.81
CA LEU A 132 6.75 6.96 19.38
C LEU A 132 6.01 8.25 19.77
N LYS A 133 5.09 8.72 18.93
CA LYS A 133 4.29 9.91 19.24
C LYS A 133 3.42 9.71 20.49
N THR A 134 2.77 8.55 20.62
CA THR A 134 1.98 8.22 21.81
C THR A 134 2.85 8.14 23.06
N LEU A 135 4.06 7.59 22.95
CA LEU A 135 5.01 7.51 24.07
C LEU A 135 5.50 8.90 24.51
N GLU A 136 5.75 9.80 23.57
CA GLU A 136 6.13 11.19 23.84
C GLU A 136 4.99 11.97 24.53
N GLU A 137 3.75 11.79 24.07
CA GLU A 137 2.55 12.36 24.72
C GLU A 137 2.34 11.80 26.13
N LEU A 138 2.59 10.50 26.34
CA LEU A 138 2.50 9.86 27.66
C LEU A 138 3.60 10.36 28.61
N HIS A 139 4.82 10.53 28.10
CA HIS A 139 5.95 11.00 28.89
C HIS A 139 5.82 12.49 29.24
N GLY A 140 5.36 13.32 28.31
CA GLY A 140 5.04 14.72 28.55
C GLY A 140 3.95 14.90 29.60
N SER A 141 2.88 14.11 29.53
CA SER A 141 1.80 14.14 30.53
C SER A 141 2.23 13.61 31.91
N ALA A 142 3.13 12.63 31.97
CA ALA A 142 3.71 12.16 33.24
C ALA A 142 4.62 13.20 33.91
N LEU A 143 5.41 13.95 33.13
CA LEU A 143 6.23 15.05 33.64
C LEU A 143 5.38 16.20 34.19
N LEU A 144 4.30 16.56 33.50
CA LEU A 144 3.35 17.56 33.99
C LEU A 144 2.72 17.15 35.32
N ARG A 145 2.28 15.89 35.45
CA ARG A 145 1.74 15.36 36.71
C ARG A 145 2.74 15.37 37.86
N LYS A 146 4.00 15.01 37.60
CA LYS A 146 5.06 15.10 38.61
C LYS A 146 5.30 16.52 39.09
N ASN A 147 5.32 17.48 38.17
CA ASN A 147 5.51 18.89 38.53
C ASN A 147 4.32 19.43 39.36
N GLU A 148 3.08 19.04 39.03
CA GLU A 148 1.89 19.41 39.80
C GLU A 148 1.88 18.78 41.21
N GLU A 149 2.32 17.52 41.36
CA GLU A 149 2.47 16.88 42.68
C GLU A 149 3.56 17.56 43.51
N GLN A 150 4.69 17.92 42.90
CA GLN A 150 5.79 18.62 43.57
C GLN A 150 5.33 20.00 44.08
N GLU A 151 4.59 20.75 43.26
CA GLU A 151 4.08 22.08 43.62
C GLU A 151 3.03 22.01 44.75
N ARG A 152 2.24 20.92 44.81
CA ARG A 152 1.32 20.67 45.92
C ARG A 152 2.06 20.37 47.22
N LEU A 153 3.12 19.57 47.16
CA LEU A 153 3.94 19.23 48.33
C LEU A 153 4.69 20.45 48.87
N ASP A 154 5.22 21.32 48.00
CA ASP A 154 5.90 22.54 48.41
C ASP A 154 4.94 23.54 49.07
N LYS A 155 3.68 23.65 48.58
CA LYS A 155 2.63 24.47 49.21
C LYS A 155 2.19 23.96 50.59
N ASP A 156 2.11 22.65 50.78
CA ASP A 156 1.71 22.05 52.06
C ASP A 156 2.80 22.20 53.13
N ASN A 157 4.07 22.12 52.72
CA ASN A 157 5.24 22.30 53.59
C ASN A 157 5.40 23.76 54.05
N ASP A 158 5.12 24.74 53.18
CA ASP A 158 5.16 26.17 53.54
C ASP A 158 4.06 26.53 54.56
N SER A 159 2.87 25.93 54.42
CA SER A 159 1.76 26.11 55.38
C SER A 159 1.98 25.48 56.76
N SER A 160 2.90 24.51 56.85
CA SER A 160 3.26 23.83 58.10
C SER A 160 4.34 24.57 58.91
N ILE A 161 5.08 25.49 58.29
CA ILE A 161 6.14 26.28 58.95
C ILE A 161 5.57 27.55 59.61
N GLU A 162 4.39 28.02 59.20
CA GLU A 162 3.80 29.27 59.70
C GLU A 162 3.05 29.16 61.05
N ASN A 163 3.01 27.98 61.68
CA ASN A 163 2.29 27.82 62.96
C ASN A 163 3.05 27.13 64.14
N PRO A 164 4.19 27.66 64.63
CA PRO A 164 4.79 27.20 65.88
C PRO A 164 4.67 28.20 67.04
N LYS A 165 3.62 29.05 67.11
CA LYS A 165 3.49 30.05 68.19
C LYS A 165 2.24 30.02 69.07
N GLU A 166 1.32 29.08 68.87
CA GLU A 166 0.03 29.14 69.60
C GLU A 166 -0.24 27.92 70.49
N GLN A 167 0.75 27.45 71.26
CA GLN A 167 0.53 26.50 72.37
C GLN A 167 1.54 26.70 73.51
N ARG A 168 1.51 27.87 74.16
CA ARG A 168 1.98 28.05 75.55
C ARG A 168 1.20 29.21 76.18
N GLU A 169 -0.02 28.92 76.63
CA GLU A 169 -0.67 29.64 77.73
C GLU A 169 -1.17 28.62 78.75
#